data_AF-A0A0D8LBL5-F1
#
_entry.id   AF-A0A0D8LBL5-F1
#
_cell.length_a   1.000
_cell.length_b   1.000
_cell.length_c   1.000
_cell.angle_alpha   90.00
_cell.angle_beta   90.00
_cell.angle_gamma   90.00
#
_symmetry.space_group_name_H-M   'P 1'
#
loop_
_entity.id
_entity.type
_entity.pdbx_description
1 polymer ?
#
loop_
_entity_poly.entity_id
_entity_poly.type
_entity_poly.pdbx_seq_one_letter_code
_entity_poly.pdbx_strand_id
1 'polypeptide(L)'
;MNDSFTSQTSNFISAMSTGVDPRTGQFMVNLPVISLTGNHQLGPELPLSLSYSSLNNINSGFGTGFALSLTQFNNRTHLLELSNGEKYRVSPGTDKVRNQTLNSFRFVFTNGQGDGEGYTLFWKDGKTERLTKPEMMRHSSPRPSYHPPDDSCI
;
A
#
# COMPACT_ATOMS: atom_id res chain seq x y z
N MET A 1 6.47 -37.85 -3.04
CA MET A 1 6.08 -36.46 -2.73
C MET A 1 4.64 -36.31 -3.17
N ASN A 2 3.72 -36.12 -2.23
CA ASN A 2 2.30 -35.90 -2.53
C ASN A 2 2.10 -34.39 -2.63
N ASP A 3 2.02 -33.87 -3.85
CA ASP A 3 1.63 -32.47 -4.08
C ASP A 3 0.11 -32.37 -4.04
N SER A 4 -0.46 -32.47 -2.84
CA SER A 4 -1.87 -32.17 -2.62
C SER A 4 -2.06 -30.65 -2.62
N PHE A 5 -2.14 -30.06 -3.82
CA PHE A 5 -2.54 -28.67 -3.99
C PHE A 5 -4.02 -28.53 -3.61
N THR A 6 -4.28 -27.94 -2.44
CA THR A 6 -5.64 -27.64 -2.00
C THR A 6 -5.90 -26.17 -2.26
N SER A 7 -6.79 -25.86 -3.20
CA SER A 7 -7.17 -24.48 -3.51
C SER A 7 -8.58 -24.18 -3.02
N GLN A 8 -8.73 -23.06 -2.31
CA GLN A 8 -10.02 -22.49 -1.89
C GLN A 8 -10.57 -21.47 -2.90
N THR A 9 -10.08 -21.45 -4.15
CA THR A 9 -10.46 -20.47 -5.19
C THR A 9 -11.98 -20.37 -5.41
N SER A 10 -12.75 -21.43 -5.18
CA SER A 10 -14.22 -21.39 -5.33
C SER A 10 -14.93 -20.50 -4.30
N ASN A 11 -14.35 -20.26 -3.12
CA ASN A 11 -14.92 -19.34 -2.11
C ASN A 11 -14.74 -17.85 -2.48
N PHE A 12 -13.89 -17.53 -3.47
CA PHE A 12 -13.60 -16.14 -3.83
C PHE A 12 -14.72 -15.47 -4.63
N ILE A 13 -15.40 -16.20 -5.53
CA ILE A 13 -16.51 -15.63 -6.32
C ILE A 13 -17.69 -15.28 -5.42
N SER A 14 -17.99 -16.08 -4.40
CA SER A 14 -19.01 -15.76 -3.39
C SER A 14 -18.64 -14.59 -2.47
N ALA A 15 -17.34 -14.27 -2.36
CA ALA A 15 -16.85 -13.19 -1.51
C ALA A 15 -16.77 -11.84 -2.24
N MET A 16 -16.93 -11.83 -3.56
CA MET A 16 -17.06 -10.60 -4.33
C MET A 16 -18.33 -9.86 -3.92
N SER A 17 -18.18 -8.61 -3.50
CA SER A 17 -19.31 -7.74 -3.19
C SER A 17 -19.41 -6.61 -4.20
N THR A 18 -20.64 -6.32 -4.62
CA THR A 18 -20.94 -5.21 -5.52
C THR A 18 -22.03 -4.36 -4.89
N GLY A 19 -22.03 -3.06 -5.17
CA GLY A 19 -23.07 -2.17 -4.67
C GLY A 19 -23.27 -0.98 -5.60
N VAL A 20 -24.46 -0.40 -5.51
CA VAL A 20 -24.75 0.92 -6.05
C VAL A 20 -25.14 1.80 -4.89
N ASP A 21 -24.49 2.96 -4.72
CA ASP A 21 -24.97 3.97 -3.77
C ASP A 21 -26.27 4.55 -4.34
N PRO A 22 -27.43 4.34 -3.69
CA PRO A 22 -28.72 4.79 -4.21
C PRO A 22 -28.84 6.32 -4.28
N ARG A 23 -28.01 7.08 -3.55
CA ARG A 23 -28.03 8.54 -3.56
C ARG A 23 -27.29 9.13 -4.76
N THR A 24 -26.27 8.44 -5.24
CA THR A 24 -25.35 8.96 -6.28
C THR A 24 -25.36 8.14 -7.56
N GLY A 25 -25.99 6.96 -7.55
CA GLY A 25 -25.92 5.99 -8.65
C GLY A 25 -24.52 5.37 -8.81
N GLN A 26 -23.63 5.55 -7.83
CA GLN A 26 -22.25 5.12 -7.94
C GLN A 26 -22.12 3.61 -7.80
N PHE A 27 -21.58 2.96 -8.83
CA PHE A 27 -21.21 1.55 -8.77
C PHE A 27 -19.86 1.33 -8.07
N MET A 28 -19.82 0.32 -7.21
CA MET A 28 -18.64 -0.08 -6.45
C MET A 28 -18.49 -1.61 -6.50
N VAL A 29 -17.24 -2.07 -6.51
CA VAL A 29 -16.89 -3.50 -6.42
C VAL A 29 -15.81 -3.65 -5.36
N ASN A 30 -15.90 -4.71 -4.56
CA ASN A 30 -14.80 -5.20 -3.76
C ASN A 30 -14.59 -6.68 -4.06
N LEU A 31 -13.44 -6.99 -4.64
CA LEU A 31 -13.04 -8.33 -5.03
C LEU A 31 -11.87 -8.78 -4.12
N PRO A 32 -12.11 -9.64 -3.13
CA PRO A 32 -11.02 -10.28 -2.40
C PRO A 32 -10.10 -11.03 -3.38
N VAL A 33 -8.78 -10.94 -3.18
CA VAL A 33 -7.79 -11.58 -4.07
C VAL A 33 -7.06 -12.71 -3.33
N ILE A 34 -6.53 -12.41 -2.15
CA ILE A 34 -5.81 -13.39 -1.33
C ILE A 34 -5.75 -12.89 0.11
N SER A 35 -5.67 -13.80 1.08
CA SER A 35 -5.21 -13.46 2.42
C SER A 35 -3.85 -14.10 2.67
N LEU A 36 -2.86 -13.28 3.04
CA LEU A 36 -1.50 -13.70 3.27
C LEU A 36 -1.22 -13.71 4.77
N THR A 37 -0.89 -14.86 5.33
CA THR A 37 -0.45 -14.97 6.72
C THR A 37 1.01 -15.39 6.76
N GLY A 38 1.86 -14.52 7.31
CA GLY A 38 3.28 -14.80 7.45
C GLY A 38 3.57 -15.79 8.58
N ASN A 39 4.86 -16.12 8.74
CA ASN A 39 5.36 -16.85 9.90
C ASN A 39 4.61 -18.18 10.17
N HIS A 40 4.45 -19.03 9.15
CA HIS A 40 3.75 -20.31 9.25
C HIS A 40 2.36 -20.20 9.94
N GLN A 41 1.54 -19.23 9.52
CA GLN A 41 0.21 -18.97 10.09
C GLN A 41 0.20 -18.40 11.52
N LEU A 42 1.36 -18.05 12.09
CA LEU A 42 1.49 -17.44 13.42
C LEU A 42 1.78 -15.93 13.34
N GLY A 43 1.84 -15.37 12.13
CA GLY A 43 2.10 -13.95 11.89
C GLY A 43 0.82 -13.14 11.69
N PRO A 44 0.95 -11.82 11.49
CA PRO A 44 -0.18 -10.98 11.10
C PRO A 44 -0.74 -11.42 9.74
N GLU A 45 -2.05 -11.28 9.60
CA GLU A 45 -2.78 -11.50 8.36
C GLU A 45 -2.84 -10.21 7.53
N LEU A 46 -2.56 -10.34 6.23
CA LEU A 46 -2.70 -9.29 5.24
C LEU A 46 -3.76 -9.71 4.21
N PRO A 47 -5.03 -9.33 4.40
CA PRO A 47 -6.05 -9.51 3.39
C PRO A 47 -5.85 -8.50 2.27
N LEU A 48 -5.75 -8.99 1.04
CA LEU A 48 -5.67 -8.19 -0.17
C LEU A 48 -6.97 -8.29 -0.94
N SER A 49 -7.57 -7.13 -1.22
CA SER A 49 -8.72 -6.99 -2.10
C SER A 49 -8.45 -5.94 -3.17
N LEU A 50 -9.02 -6.17 -4.35
CA LEU A 50 -9.09 -5.22 -5.44
C LEU A 50 -10.44 -4.52 -5.40
N SER A 51 -10.44 -3.21 -5.21
CA SER A 51 -11.64 -2.40 -5.10
C SER A 51 -11.82 -1.49 -6.32
N TYR A 52 -13.06 -1.30 -6.75
CA TYR A 52 -13.44 -0.40 -7.84
C TYR A 52 -14.31 0.73 -7.33
N SER A 53 -14.02 1.94 -7.81
CA SER A 53 -14.86 3.12 -7.62
C SER A 53 -14.80 4.01 -8.86
N SER A 54 -15.96 4.38 -9.41
CA SER A 54 -16.02 5.32 -10.56
C SER A 54 -15.54 6.74 -10.23
N LEU A 55 -15.40 7.09 -8.95
CA LEU A 55 -14.83 8.37 -8.53
C LEU A 55 -13.29 8.37 -8.54
N ASN A 56 -12.69 7.19 -8.58
CA ASN A 56 -11.25 7.04 -8.70
C ASN A 56 -10.88 7.06 -10.20
N ASN A 57 -10.25 8.14 -10.66
CA ASN A 57 -9.78 8.25 -12.04
C ASN A 57 -8.30 7.90 -12.20
N ILE A 58 -7.69 7.29 -11.18
CA ILE A 58 -6.29 6.88 -11.19
C ILE A 58 -6.21 5.45 -11.72
N ASN A 59 -5.26 5.20 -12.63
CA ASN A 59 -4.86 3.85 -13.02
C ASN A 59 -3.55 3.50 -12.32
N SER A 60 -3.61 2.60 -11.35
CA SER A 60 -2.45 2.14 -10.57
C SER A 60 -1.87 0.81 -11.08
N GLY A 61 -2.16 0.44 -12.33
CA GLY A 61 -1.72 -0.83 -12.94
C GLY A 61 -2.79 -1.92 -13.01
N PHE A 62 -3.96 -1.69 -12.40
CA PHE A 62 -5.09 -2.62 -12.39
C PHE A 62 -6.28 -2.15 -13.26
N GLY A 63 -6.11 -1.04 -13.98
CA GLY A 63 -7.18 -0.36 -14.71
C GLY A 63 -7.67 0.90 -13.97
N THR A 64 -8.30 1.80 -14.72
CA THR A 64 -8.84 3.05 -14.15
C THR A 64 -9.94 2.76 -13.14
N GLY A 65 -9.83 3.33 -11.95
CA GLY A 65 -10.80 3.16 -10.88
C GLY A 65 -10.60 1.92 -10.01
N PHE A 66 -9.68 1.05 -10.40
CA PHE A 66 -9.25 -0.10 -9.60
C PHE A 66 -8.05 0.26 -8.71
N ALA A 67 -8.09 -0.17 -7.46
CA ALA A 67 -7.01 -0.03 -6.51
C ALA A 67 -7.00 -1.19 -5.50
N LEU A 68 -5.80 -1.56 -5.04
CA LEU A 68 -5.66 -2.47 -3.90
C LEU A 68 -6.07 -1.76 -2.60
N SER A 69 -6.75 -2.46 -1.72
CA SER A 69 -7.16 -1.98 -0.39
C SER A 69 -5.97 -1.97 0.58
N LEU A 70 -4.96 -1.15 0.29
CA LEU A 70 -3.77 -0.95 1.12
C LEU A 70 -3.80 0.43 1.76
N THR A 71 -3.22 0.53 2.95
CA THR A 71 -2.98 1.83 3.57
C THR A 71 -1.92 2.58 2.78
N GLN A 72 -2.22 3.81 2.40
CA GLN A 72 -1.35 4.67 1.61
C GLN A 72 -1.47 6.12 2.07
N PHE A 73 -0.35 6.84 1.97
CA PHE A 73 -0.30 8.26 2.27
C PHE A 73 0.25 9.03 1.08
N ASN A 74 -0.54 9.99 0.59
CA ASN A 74 -0.14 10.87 -0.49
C ASN A 74 0.40 12.19 0.06
N ASN A 75 1.72 12.36 0.04
CA ASN A 75 2.38 13.52 0.65
C ASN A 75 2.06 14.87 -0.06
N ARG A 76 1.58 14.84 -1.32
CA ARG A 76 1.20 16.06 -2.07
C ARG A 76 -0.19 16.56 -1.68
N THR A 77 -1.12 15.64 -1.46
CA THR A 77 -2.52 15.97 -1.13
C THR A 77 -2.82 15.91 0.36
N HIS A 78 -1.88 15.34 1.13
CA HIS A 78 -2.02 14.97 2.55
C HIS A 78 -3.23 14.05 2.81
N LEU A 79 -3.59 13.23 1.83
CA LEU A 79 -4.63 12.23 1.96
C LEU A 79 -4.02 10.93 2.49
N LEU A 80 -4.52 10.48 3.64
CA LEU A 80 -4.27 9.17 4.23
C LEU A 80 -5.47 8.29 3.92
N GLU A 81 -5.26 7.24 3.14
CA GLU A 81 -6.27 6.22 2.87
C GLU A 81 -5.86 4.96 3.62
N LEU A 82 -6.75 4.42 4.43
CA LEU A 82 -6.49 3.22 5.22
C LEU A 82 -6.96 1.98 4.46
N SER A 83 -6.36 0.83 4.79
CA SER A 83 -6.71 -0.47 4.20
C SER A 83 -8.19 -0.87 4.40
N ASN A 84 -8.85 -0.32 5.43
CA ASN A 84 -10.28 -0.52 5.69
C ASN A 84 -11.19 0.45 4.88
N GLY A 85 -10.63 1.28 4.01
CA GLY A 85 -11.36 2.22 3.17
C GLY A 85 -11.62 3.59 3.80
N GLU A 86 -11.28 3.79 5.08
CA GLU A 86 -11.39 5.10 5.71
C GLU A 86 -10.38 6.09 5.09
N LYS A 87 -10.81 7.34 4.91
CA LYS A 87 -9.97 8.38 4.34
C LYS A 87 -9.91 9.58 5.28
N TYR A 88 -8.69 10.01 5.55
CA TYR A 88 -8.40 11.12 6.45
C TYR A 88 -7.48 12.12 5.78
N ARG A 89 -7.53 13.37 6.22
CA ARG A 89 -6.57 14.40 5.80
C ARG A 89 -5.60 14.67 6.94
N VAL A 90 -4.31 14.62 6.67
CA VAL A 90 -3.25 14.95 7.63
C VAL A 90 -2.93 16.44 7.54
N SER A 91 -2.67 17.07 8.67
CA SER A 91 -2.22 18.48 8.68
C SER A 91 -0.81 18.58 8.10
N PRO A 92 -0.55 19.46 7.11
CA PRO A 92 0.74 19.59 6.46
C PRO A 92 1.89 19.81 7.45
N GLY A 93 3.02 19.10 7.26
CA GLY A 93 4.20 19.22 8.12
C GLY A 93 4.04 18.62 9.52
N THR A 94 2.97 17.87 9.77
CA THR A 94 2.70 17.23 11.07
C THR A 94 2.23 15.78 10.87
N ASP A 95 2.08 15.04 11.96
CA ASP A 95 1.46 13.72 12.01
C ASP A 95 -0.03 13.77 12.48
N LYS A 96 -0.59 14.98 12.62
CA LYS A 96 -1.95 15.17 13.12
C LYS A 96 -3.00 14.83 12.06
N VAL A 97 -3.75 13.77 12.30
CA VAL A 97 -4.90 13.34 11.50
C VAL A 97 -6.12 14.21 11.82
N ARG A 98 -6.76 14.77 10.79
CA ARG A 98 -7.95 15.62 10.94
C ARG A 98 -9.21 14.77 10.91
N ASN A 99 -10.22 15.18 11.68
CA ASN A 99 -11.55 14.54 11.76
C ASN A 99 -11.50 13.05 12.14
N GLN A 100 -10.47 12.66 12.89
CA GLN A 100 -10.40 11.34 13.51
C GLN A 100 -11.33 11.31 14.73
N THR A 101 -12.57 10.87 14.52
CA THR A 101 -13.57 10.77 15.61
C THR A 101 -13.32 9.57 16.52
N LEU A 102 -12.71 8.50 15.99
CA LEU A 102 -12.34 7.29 16.71
C LEU A 102 -10.82 7.14 16.75
N ASN A 103 -10.27 6.92 17.94
CA ASN A 103 -8.84 6.65 18.15
C ASN A 103 -8.50 5.17 17.84
N SER A 104 -8.84 4.71 16.63
CA SER A 104 -8.59 3.35 16.16
C SER A 104 -7.14 3.12 15.69
N PHE A 105 -6.42 4.19 15.37
CA PHE A 105 -5.03 4.16 14.94
C PHE A 105 -4.28 5.42 15.35
N ARG A 106 -2.94 5.36 15.32
CA ARG A 106 -2.04 6.50 15.45
C ARG A 106 -1.15 6.57 14.22
N PHE A 107 -1.14 7.72 13.55
CA PHE A 107 -0.23 8.04 12.46
C PHE A 107 0.98 8.79 13.01
N VAL A 108 2.20 8.33 12.71
CA VAL A 108 3.42 8.90 13.27
C VAL A 108 4.47 9.04 12.18
N PHE A 109 5.09 10.22 12.08
CA PHE A 109 6.27 10.40 11.24
C PHE A 109 7.45 9.63 11.84
N THR A 110 8.03 8.75 11.05
CA THR A 110 9.16 7.93 11.49
C THR A 110 10.38 8.37 10.67
N ASN A 111 11.25 9.19 11.28
CA ASN A 111 12.62 9.35 10.81
C ASN A 111 13.31 8.01 11.03
N GLY A 112 13.34 7.16 10.02
CA GLY A 112 14.12 5.93 10.10
C GLY A 112 15.59 6.29 10.24
N GLN A 113 16.29 5.71 11.21
CA GLN A 113 17.72 5.49 10.98
C GLN A 113 17.86 4.71 9.66
N GLY A 114 18.49 5.33 8.65
CA GLY A 114 18.71 4.75 7.31
C GLY A 114 18.00 5.48 6.16
N ASP A 115 17.97 4.83 4.99
CA ASP A 115 17.65 5.42 3.67
C ASP A 115 16.16 5.72 3.42
N GLY A 116 15.48 6.44 4.32
CA GLY A 116 14.23 7.08 3.94
C GLY A 116 13.35 7.62 5.08
N GLU A 117 12.86 8.85 4.87
CA GLU A 117 11.70 9.42 5.56
C GLU A 117 10.45 8.58 5.28
N GLY A 118 9.70 8.23 6.32
CA GLY A 118 8.46 7.47 6.19
C GLY A 118 7.45 7.75 7.31
N TYR A 119 6.35 7.01 7.27
CA TYR A 119 5.31 7.09 8.29
C TYR A 119 4.98 5.69 8.80
N THR A 120 4.56 5.61 10.07
CA THR A 120 4.10 4.38 10.68
C THR A 120 2.68 4.58 11.19
N LEU A 121 1.81 3.62 10.85
CA LEU A 121 0.48 3.48 11.44
C LEU A 121 0.53 2.43 12.55
N PHE A 122 0.09 2.80 13.74
CA PHE A 122 -0.12 1.87 14.84
C PHE A 122 -1.61 1.70 15.07
N TRP A 123 -2.14 0.52 14.82
CA TRP A 123 -3.54 0.18 15.06
C TRP A 123 -3.77 -0.17 16.53
N LYS A 124 -4.99 0.06 17.01
CA LYS A 124 -5.36 -0.24 18.41
C LYS A 124 -5.26 -1.73 18.80
N ASP A 125 -5.29 -2.62 17.81
CA ASP A 125 -5.17 -4.07 17.97
C ASP A 125 -3.72 -4.57 18.01
N GLY A 126 -2.75 -3.65 17.91
CA GLY A 126 -1.31 -3.95 17.90
C GLY A 126 -0.73 -4.13 16.51
N LYS A 127 -1.53 -4.16 15.44
CA LYS A 127 -1.02 -4.18 14.07
C LYS A 127 -0.23 -2.90 13.79
N THR A 128 0.90 -3.02 13.09
CA THR A 128 1.71 -1.89 12.67
C THR A 128 1.91 -1.92 11.16
N GLU A 129 1.72 -0.79 10.50
CA GLU A 129 1.87 -0.63 9.05
C GLU A 129 2.90 0.46 8.76
N ARG A 130 3.98 0.10 8.06
CA ARG A 130 5.05 1.04 7.71
C ARG A 130 4.88 1.51 6.27
N LEU A 131 4.75 2.81 6.09
CA LEU A 131 4.58 3.47 4.79
C LEU A 131 5.91 4.12 4.40
N THR A 132 6.56 3.54 3.40
CA THR A 132 7.80 4.06 2.83
C THR A 132 7.53 4.69 1.48
N LYS A 133 8.35 5.69 1.11
CA LYS A 133 8.35 6.17 -0.27
C LYS A 133 8.74 4.98 -1.17
N PRO A 134 8.08 4.77 -2.31
CA PRO A 134 8.54 3.79 -3.27
C PRO A 134 9.96 4.16 -3.67
N GLU A 135 10.90 3.26 -3.42
CA GLU A 135 12.26 3.42 -3.89
C GLU A 135 12.18 3.36 -5.42
N MET A 136 12.36 4.51 -6.08
CA MET A 136 12.56 4.46 -7.52
C MET A 136 13.86 3.71 -7.73
N MET A 137 13.78 2.48 -8.24
CA MET A 137 14.93 1.68 -8.66
C MET A 137 15.79 2.56 -9.58
N ARG A 138 16.79 3.21 -9.00
CA ARG A 138 17.86 3.84 -9.75
C ARG A 138 18.59 2.66 -10.37
N HIS A 139 18.42 2.49 -11.69
CA HIS A 139 19.36 1.69 -12.45
C HIS A 139 20.72 2.36 -12.25
N SER A 140 21.50 1.87 -11.29
CA SER A 140 22.89 2.25 -11.15
C SER A 140 23.61 1.64 -12.35
N SER A 141 23.65 2.36 -13.46
CA SER A 141 24.60 2.03 -14.53
C SER A 141 26.00 2.00 -13.90
N PRO A 142 26.79 0.93 -14.11
CA PRO A 142 28.15 0.89 -13.58
C PRO A 142 28.91 2.10 -14.13
N ARG A 143 29.61 2.84 -13.26
CA ARG A 143 30.50 3.91 -13.71
C ARG A 143 31.58 3.26 -14.60
N PRO A 144 31.84 3.75 -15.81
CA PRO A 144 32.96 3.25 -16.60
C PRO A 144 34.25 3.50 -15.81
N SER A 145 35.02 2.43 -15.60
CA SER A 145 36.34 2.49 -15.00
C SER A 145 37.26 3.30 -15.92
N TYR A 146 37.60 4.52 -15.52
CA TYR A 146 38.58 5.33 -16.22
C TYR A 146 39.97 4.74 -15.95
N HIS A 147 40.62 4.21 -16.98
CA HIS A 147 42.03 3.86 -16.94
C HIS A 147 42.81 5.05 -17.51
N PRO A 148 43.66 5.73 -16.72
CA PRO A 148 44.52 6.77 -17.26
C PRO A 148 45.50 6.15 -18.27
N PRO A 149 45.88 6.87 -19.34
CA PRO A 149 46.91 6.41 -20.25
C PRO A 149 48.26 6.31 -19.50
N ASP A 150 48.98 5.20 -19.73
CA ASP A 150 50.36 5.05 -19.28
C ASP A 150 51.22 6.12 -19.98
N ASP A 151 51.66 7.11 -19.22
CA ASP A 151 52.74 8.01 -19.63
C ASP A 151 54.06 7.22 -19.61
N SER A 152 54.27 6.45 -20.66
CA SER A 152 55.57 5.93 -21.05
C SER A 152 55.86 6.35 -22.49
N CYS A 153 56.24 7.62 -22.65
CA CYS A 153 57.01 8.08 -23.80
C CYS A 153 58.40 8.51 -23.33
N ILE A 154 59.37 8.04 -24.11
CA ILE A 154 60.82 8.29 -24.10
C ILE A 154 61.16 9.78 -23.96
#